data_AF-A0A2G8K407-F1
#
_entry.id   AF-A0A2G8K407-F1
#
_cell.length_a   1.000
_cell.length_b   1.000
_cell.length_c   1.000
_cell.angle_alpha   90.00
_cell.angle_beta   90.00
_cell.angle_gamma   90.00
#
_symmetry.space_group_name_H-M   'P 1'
#
loop_
_entity.id
_entity.type
_entity.pdbx_description
1 polymer ?
#
loop_
_entity_poly.entity_id
_entity_poly.type
_entity_poly.pdbx_seq_one_letter_code
_entity_poly.pdbx_strand_id
1 'polypeptide(L)'
;MDQSQVEIQPSEQTKQLRIRIDKPGGLSSFNIFCKELCSQEEGIKELTTSARFTLFSQRWAQQSDEERAIYKERAKSEPLSLSSKERQWKANLRKMKRLMDHQKELMPTTEGFFVMAHSARDEYFGGSEQGLKYLRENFHIVEGFVADPGVWAKSSSSKVTVKQIRDLFNEKYAAVAGKGKKMPYSMQNSFTVSGLPDGLQLRQPSRYGTKQLREIWDARDSIVILLLSS
;
A
#
# COMPACT_ATOMS: atom_id res chain seq x y z
N MET A 1 30.34 36.26 -6.90
CA MET A 1 30.33 35.73 -8.28
C MET A 1 31.30 34.56 -8.23
N ASP A 2 30.90 33.30 -8.23
CA ASP A 2 29.96 32.63 -9.13
C ASP A 2 29.44 31.37 -8.40
N GLN A 3 28.13 31.32 -8.12
CA GLN A 3 27.45 30.10 -7.68
C GLN A 3 26.78 29.52 -8.91
N SER A 4 27.56 28.83 -9.74
CA SER A 4 27.04 28.02 -10.83
C SER A 4 26.18 26.91 -10.24
N GLN A 5 24.86 27.13 -10.24
CA GLN A 5 23.87 26.09 -10.00
C GLN A 5 24.07 25.02 -11.07
N VAL A 6 24.64 23.87 -10.67
CA VAL A 6 24.63 22.67 -11.49
C VAL A 6 23.19 22.16 -11.48
N GLU A 7 22.40 22.65 -12.43
CA GLU A 7 21.06 22.15 -12.71
C GLU A 7 21.22 20.75 -13.34
N ILE A 8 21.15 19.73 -12.48
CA ILE A 8 21.17 18.33 -12.91
C ILE A 8 19.83 18.07 -13.63
N GLN A 9 19.84 18.24 -14.95
CA GLN A 9 18.76 17.81 -15.84
C GLN A 9 18.56 16.29 -15.65
N PRO A 10 17.36 15.81 -15.28
CA PRO A 10 17.10 14.38 -15.13
C PRO A 10 17.26 13.71 -16.50
N SER A 11 18.23 12.81 -16.63
CA SER A 11 18.39 12.03 -17.87
C SER A 11 17.15 11.15 -18.09
N GLU A 12 16.76 10.96 -19.36
CA GLU A 12 15.61 10.15 -19.81
C GLU A 12 15.64 8.67 -19.34
N GLN A 13 16.67 8.26 -18.60
CA GLN A 13 16.82 6.93 -18.04
C GLN A 13 16.37 6.78 -16.58
N THR A 14 15.85 7.82 -15.92
CA THR A 14 15.18 7.63 -14.61
C THR A 14 13.80 7.00 -14.79
N LYS A 15 13.75 5.74 -15.27
CA LYS A 15 12.67 4.83 -14.87
C LYS A 15 12.73 4.81 -13.36
N GLN A 16 11.80 5.48 -12.69
CA GLN A 16 11.65 5.40 -11.24
C GLN A 16 11.74 3.92 -10.86
N LEU A 17 12.85 3.52 -10.23
CA LEU A 17 13.05 2.17 -9.73
C LEU A 17 12.12 2.01 -8.53
N ARG A 18 10.82 1.89 -8.81
CA ARG A 18 9.79 1.69 -7.81
C ARG A 18 9.84 0.24 -7.38
N ILE A 19 10.76 -0.04 -6.47
CA ILE A 19 10.87 -1.37 -5.88
C ILE A 19 9.77 -1.52 -4.84
N ARG A 20 8.82 -2.40 -5.13
CA ARG A 20 7.74 -2.74 -4.20
C ARG A 20 8.28 -3.67 -3.12
N ILE A 21 8.23 -3.18 -1.88
CA ILE A 21 8.46 -3.97 -0.67
C ILE A 21 7.09 -4.47 -0.22
N ASP A 22 6.84 -5.76 -0.37
CA ASP A 22 5.57 -6.35 0.01
C ASP A 22 5.64 -6.78 1.46
N LYS A 23 4.68 -6.34 2.29
CA LYS A 23 4.48 -6.97 3.61
C LYS A 23 4.36 -8.48 3.42
N PRO A 24 4.81 -9.31 4.37
CA PRO A 24 4.45 -10.73 4.39
C PRO A 24 2.92 -10.86 4.42
N GLY A 25 2.32 -10.98 3.24
CA GLY A 25 0.89 -11.16 3.05
C GLY A 25 0.52 -12.60 3.35
N GLY A 26 -0.77 -12.86 3.60
CA GLY A 26 -1.31 -14.21 3.72
C GLY A 26 -1.05 -15.06 2.47
N LEU A 27 -1.29 -16.37 2.56
CA LEU A 27 -1.13 -17.25 1.41
C LEU A 27 -2.03 -16.74 0.28
N SER A 28 -1.52 -16.65 -0.93
CA SER A 28 -2.37 -16.39 -2.09
C SER A 28 -3.20 -17.65 -2.38
N SER A 29 -4.47 -17.48 -2.76
CA SER A 29 -5.31 -18.59 -3.22
C SER A 29 -4.64 -19.38 -4.35
N PHE A 30 -3.95 -18.67 -5.26
CA PHE A 30 -3.15 -19.27 -6.32
C PHE A 30 -1.98 -20.10 -5.77
N ASN A 31 -1.29 -19.65 -4.71
CA ASN A 31 -0.18 -20.40 -4.14
C ASN A 31 -0.65 -21.70 -3.48
N ILE A 32 -1.82 -21.69 -2.84
CA ILE A 32 -2.43 -22.89 -2.26
C ILE A 32 -2.75 -23.88 -3.37
N PHE A 33 -3.40 -23.41 -4.43
CA PHE A 33 -3.69 -24.21 -5.61
C PHE A 33 -2.43 -24.84 -6.21
N CYS A 34 -1.36 -24.07 -6.42
CA CYS A 34 -0.11 -24.61 -6.95
C CYS A 34 0.50 -25.69 -6.04
N LYS A 35 0.41 -25.53 -4.71
CA LYS A 35 0.89 -26.55 -3.75
C LYS A 35 0.06 -27.83 -3.83
N GLU A 36 -1.26 -27.69 -3.91
CA GLU A 36 -2.20 -28.81 -4.01
C GLU A 36 -1.96 -29.58 -5.32
N LEU A 37 -1.86 -28.87 -6.44
CA LEU A 37 -1.57 -29.48 -7.74
C LEU A 37 -0.22 -30.21 -7.76
N CYS A 38 0.83 -29.63 -7.16
CA CYS A 38 2.13 -30.30 -7.00
C CYS A 38 2.08 -31.55 -6.09
N SER A 39 1.08 -31.64 -5.23
CA SER A 39 0.91 -32.78 -4.31
C SER A 39 0.10 -33.89 -4.96
N GLN A 40 -0.78 -33.55 -5.90
CA GLN A 40 -1.62 -34.49 -6.64
C GLN A 40 -0.92 -35.09 -7.87
N GLU A 41 -0.10 -34.30 -8.58
CA GLU A 41 0.57 -34.73 -9.80
C GLU A 41 2.11 -34.76 -9.62
N GLU A 42 2.69 -35.95 -9.48
CA GLU A 42 4.13 -36.11 -9.20
C GLU A 42 5.04 -35.57 -10.31
N GLY A 43 4.65 -35.74 -11.59
CA GLY A 43 5.43 -35.30 -12.75
C GLY A 43 5.59 -33.78 -12.87
N ILE A 44 4.78 -32.99 -12.15
CA ILE A 44 4.90 -31.53 -12.17
C ILE A 44 6.24 -31.09 -11.57
N LYS A 45 6.78 -31.80 -10.57
CA LYS A 45 8.02 -31.39 -9.89
C LYS A 45 9.25 -31.50 -10.79
N GLU A 46 9.21 -32.36 -11.80
CA GLU A 46 10.29 -32.61 -12.76
C GLU A 46 10.36 -31.54 -13.87
N LEU A 47 9.27 -30.81 -14.08
CA LEU A 47 9.21 -29.74 -15.06
C LEU A 47 10.12 -28.55 -14.68
N THR A 48 10.63 -27.88 -15.71
CA THR A 48 11.35 -26.61 -15.52
C THR A 48 10.47 -25.58 -14.82
N THR A 49 11.07 -24.64 -14.11
CA THR A 49 10.31 -23.58 -13.40
C THR A 49 9.37 -22.83 -14.34
N SER A 50 9.82 -22.48 -15.56
CA SER A 50 8.97 -21.81 -16.54
C SER A 50 7.76 -22.67 -16.95
N ALA A 51 8.01 -23.94 -17.30
CA ALA A 51 6.95 -24.87 -17.70
C ALA A 51 5.94 -25.11 -16.57
N ARG A 52 6.39 -25.23 -15.32
CA ARG A 52 5.51 -25.35 -14.14
C ARG A 52 4.59 -24.15 -13.99
N PHE A 53 5.13 -22.93 -14.07
CA PHE A 53 4.32 -21.72 -13.91
C PHE A 53 3.33 -21.53 -15.06
N THR A 54 3.68 -21.92 -16.29
CA THR A 54 2.74 -21.96 -17.42
C THR A 54 1.61 -22.95 -17.18
N LEU A 55 1.93 -24.15 -16.67
CA LEU A 55 0.91 -25.16 -16.34
C LEU A 55 -0.02 -24.66 -15.22
N PHE A 56 0.54 -24.07 -14.15
CA PHE A 56 -0.25 -23.52 -13.05
C PHE A 56 -1.20 -22.43 -13.51
N SER A 57 -0.73 -21.48 -14.33
CA SER A 57 -1.57 -20.38 -14.80
C SER A 57 -2.70 -20.88 -15.69
N GLN A 58 -2.43 -21.85 -16.58
CA GLN A 58 -3.43 -22.47 -17.44
C GLN A 58 -4.49 -23.21 -16.63
N ARG A 59 -4.09 -24.09 -15.70
CA ARG A 59 -5.03 -24.85 -14.88
C ARG A 59 -5.83 -23.95 -13.94
N TRP A 60 -5.20 -22.91 -13.38
CA TRP A 60 -5.89 -21.91 -12.58
C TRP A 60 -6.93 -21.13 -13.40
N ALA A 61 -6.63 -20.82 -14.67
CA ALA A 61 -7.56 -20.16 -15.57
C ALA A 61 -8.82 -20.99 -15.85
N GLN A 62 -8.70 -22.33 -15.82
CA GLN A 62 -9.80 -23.28 -16.00
C GLN A 62 -10.68 -23.47 -14.76
N GLN A 63 -10.22 -23.06 -13.57
CA GLN A 63 -11.01 -23.16 -12.35
C GLN A 63 -12.25 -22.25 -12.41
N SER A 64 -13.38 -22.75 -11.93
CA SER A 64 -14.61 -21.96 -11.79
C SER A 64 -14.46 -20.88 -10.70
N ASP A 65 -15.37 -19.91 -10.69
CA ASP A 65 -15.37 -18.87 -9.65
C ASP A 65 -15.67 -19.45 -8.26
N GLU A 66 -16.50 -20.49 -8.18
CA GLU A 66 -16.78 -21.23 -6.93
C GLU A 66 -15.53 -21.95 -6.41
N GLU A 67 -14.79 -22.64 -7.28
CA GLU A 67 -13.55 -23.33 -6.92
C GLU A 67 -12.49 -22.33 -6.43
N ARG A 68 -12.33 -21.22 -7.15
CA ARG A 68 -11.43 -20.13 -6.74
C ARG A 68 -11.83 -19.51 -5.41
N ALA A 69 -13.12 -19.44 -5.11
CA ALA A 69 -13.63 -18.95 -3.83
C ALA A 69 -13.22 -19.87 -2.67
N ILE A 70 -13.22 -21.19 -2.86
CA ILE A 70 -12.73 -22.16 -1.86
C ILE A 70 -11.25 -21.91 -1.54
N TYR A 71 -10.39 -21.77 -2.55
CA TYR A 71 -8.98 -21.46 -2.36
C TYR A 71 -8.78 -20.09 -1.69
N LYS A 72 -9.64 -19.11 -1.99
CA LYS A 72 -9.61 -17.79 -1.36
C LYS A 72 -9.98 -17.86 0.12
N GLU A 73 -10.90 -18.72 0.50
CA GLU A 73 -11.27 -18.89 1.91
C GLU A 73 -10.17 -19.65 2.67
N ARG A 74 -9.60 -20.70 2.08
CA ARG A 74 -8.42 -21.40 2.62
C ARG A 74 -7.23 -20.46 2.83
N ALA A 75 -6.98 -19.56 1.87
CA ALA A 75 -5.94 -18.54 1.95
C ALA A 75 -6.11 -17.58 3.14
N LYS A 76 -7.34 -17.35 3.60
CA LYS A 76 -7.60 -16.53 4.79
C LYS A 76 -7.38 -17.30 6.08
N SER A 77 -7.72 -18.59 6.11
CA SER A 77 -7.64 -19.41 7.31
C SER A 77 -6.23 -19.93 7.59
N GLU A 78 -5.40 -20.12 6.57
CA GLU A 78 -4.04 -20.62 6.72
C GLU A 78 -3.01 -19.46 6.85
N PRO A 79 -2.35 -19.29 8.00
CA PRO A 79 -1.26 -18.33 8.13
C PRO A 79 -0.03 -18.82 7.36
N LEU A 80 0.79 -17.89 6.83
CA LEU A 80 2.12 -18.29 6.33
C LEU A 80 2.92 -18.96 7.44
N SER A 81 3.60 -20.05 7.09
CA SER A 81 4.63 -20.65 7.93
C SER A 81 5.69 -19.62 8.31
N LEU A 82 6.28 -19.75 9.51
CA LEU A 82 7.39 -18.90 9.97
C LEU A 82 8.53 -18.87 8.95
N SER A 83 8.92 -20.04 8.43
CA SER A 83 9.96 -20.17 7.39
C SER A 83 9.65 -19.41 6.10
N SER A 84 8.38 -19.37 5.67
CA SER A 84 7.96 -18.62 4.49
C SER A 84 8.00 -17.10 4.74
N LYS A 85 7.57 -16.67 5.94
CA LYS A 85 7.67 -15.27 6.37
C LYS A 85 9.12 -14.81 6.39
N GLU A 86 10.02 -15.59 6.98
CA GLU A 86 11.47 -15.32 6.99
C GLU A 86 12.07 -15.25 5.58
N ARG A 87 11.67 -16.16 4.68
CA ARG A 87 12.16 -16.16 3.30
C ARG A 87 11.72 -14.89 2.56
N GLN A 88 10.46 -14.48 2.72
CA GLN A 88 9.94 -13.24 2.14
C GLN A 88 10.62 -12.02 2.75
N TRP A 89 10.85 -12.04 4.06
CA TRP A 89 11.60 -11.01 4.77
C TRP A 89 13.01 -10.84 4.20
N LYS A 90 13.78 -11.93 4.09
CA LYS A 90 15.13 -11.91 3.49
C LYS A 90 15.11 -11.40 2.05
N ALA A 91 14.07 -11.73 1.27
CA ALA A 91 13.92 -11.22 -0.09
C ALA A 91 13.66 -9.70 -0.13
N ASN A 92 12.82 -9.20 0.77
CA ASN A 92 12.60 -7.76 0.93
C ASN A 92 13.86 -7.04 1.40
N LEU A 93 14.61 -7.61 2.33
CA LEU A 93 15.88 -7.04 2.79
C LEU A 93 16.86 -6.87 1.63
N ARG A 94 16.98 -7.86 0.73
CA ARG A 94 17.79 -7.75 -0.48
C ARG A 94 17.30 -6.64 -1.43
N LYS A 95 15.98 -6.47 -1.56
CA LYS A 95 15.40 -5.37 -2.34
C LYS A 95 15.78 -3.99 -1.76
N MET A 96 15.70 -3.84 -0.44
CA MET A 96 16.06 -2.59 0.26
C MET A 96 17.56 -2.28 0.15
N LYS A 97 18.43 -3.29 0.32
CA LYS A 97 19.87 -3.10 0.12
C LYS A 97 20.19 -2.55 -1.27
N ARG A 98 19.61 -3.14 -2.31
CA ARG A 98 19.77 -2.65 -3.69
C ARG A 98 19.31 -1.20 -3.89
N LEU A 99 18.26 -0.76 -3.19
CA LEU A 99 17.84 0.65 -3.25
C LEU A 99 18.90 1.57 -2.63
N MET A 100 19.47 1.19 -1.48
CA MET A 100 20.54 1.98 -0.86
C MET A 100 21.78 2.04 -1.74
N ASP A 101 22.17 0.91 -2.34
CA ASP A 101 23.32 0.86 -3.25
C ASP A 101 23.08 1.80 -4.44
N HIS A 102 21.90 1.77 -5.04
CA HIS A 102 21.55 2.68 -6.12
C HIS A 102 21.50 4.16 -5.68
N GLN A 103 21.02 4.45 -4.47
CA GLN A 103 21.04 5.81 -3.94
C GLN A 103 22.47 6.34 -3.76
N LYS A 104 23.41 5.48 -3.34
CA LYS A 104 24.83 5.81 -3.27
C LYS A 104 25.45 6.03 -4.65
N GLU A 105 25.05 5.26 -5.67
CA GLU A 105 25.49 5.50 -7.05
C GLU A 105 25.06 6.89 -7.54
N LEU A 106 23.81 7.27 -7.27
CA LEU A 106 23.26 8.57 -7.67
C LEU A 106 23.85 9.74 -6.88
N MET A 107 24.11 9.55 -5.58
CA MET A 107 24.67 10.56 -4.70
C MET A 107 25.69 9.90 -3.75
N PRO A 108 26.98 9.86 -4.14
CA PRO A 108 28.03 9.17 -3.39
C PRO A 108 28.27 9.70 -1.97
N THR A 109 27.89 10.96 -1.72
CA THR A 109 27.97 11.58 -0.40
C THR A 109 26.81 11.21 0.52
N THR A 110 25.85 10.40 0.05
CA THR A 110 24.71 9.96 0.86
C THR A 110 25.15 8.98 1.94
N GLU A 111 25.30 9.52 3.14
CA GLU A 111 25.34 8.78 4.38
C GLU A 111 23.91 8.42 4.81
N GLY A 112 23.69 7.18 5.24
CA GLY A 112 22.37 6.74 5.66
C GLY A 112 22.33 5.30 6.14
N PHE A 113 21.30 5.01 6.93
CA PHE A 113 20.97 3.69 7.43
C PHE A 113 19.45 3.56 7.55
N PHE A 114 18.96 2.33 7.62
CA PHE A 114 17.61 2.04 8.07
C PHE A 114 17.64 1.09 9.25
N VAL A 115 16.64 1.22 10.09
CA VAL A 115 16.34 0.31 11.20
C VAL A 115 15.04 -0.39 10.88
N MET A 116 15.01 -1.71 10.99
CA MET A 116 13.74 -2.46 10.95
C MET A 116 13.71 -3.52 12.03
N ALA A 117 12.78 -3.37 12.97
CA ALA A 117 12.42 -4.44 13.89
C ALA A 117 11.24 -5.24 13.31
N HIS A 118 11.36 -6.57 13.27
CA HIS A 118 10.25 -7.45 12.88
C HIS A 118 9.44 -7.91 14.11
N SER A 119 10.07 -7.90 15.27
CA SER A 119 9.51 -8.11 16.60
C SER A 119 10.48 -7.54 17.63
N ALA A 120 10.08 -7.44 18.91
CA ALA A 120 10.92 -6.95 20.01
C ALA A 120 12.23 -7.73 20.23
N ARG A 121 12.49 -8.81 19.47
CA ARG A 121 13.68 -9.66 19.61
C ARG A 121 14.61 -9.69 18.39
N ASP A 122 14.15 -9.23 17.23
CA ASP A 122 14.93 -9.31 15.98
C ASP A 122 14.98 -7.94 15.30
N GLU A 123 16.13 -7.28 15.44
CA GLU A 123 16.45 -6.02 14.80
C GLU A 123 17.36 -6.27 13.60
N TYR A 124 16.96 -5.77 12.44
CA TYR A 124 17.76 -5.79 11.22
C TYR A 124 18.12 -4.36 10.82
N PHE A 125 19.42 -4.08 10.78
CA PHE A 125 19.98 -2.81 10.36
C PHE A 125 20.75 -2.97 9.05
N GLY A 126 20.77 -1.90 8.25
CA GLY A 126 21.59 -1.84 7.04
C GLY A 126 21.82 -0.40 6.61
N GLY A 127 22.99 -0.12 6.05
CA GLY A 127 23.34 1.24 5.66
C GLY A 127 24.71 1.37 4.99
N SER A 128 25.07 2.62 4.71
CA SER A 128 26.46 3.07 4.53
C SER A 128 27.33 2.74 5.73
N GLU A 129 28.65 2.74 5.53
CA GLU A 129 29.60 2.45 6.60
C GLU A 129 29.57 3.53 7.70
N GLN A 130 29.53 4.81 7.34
CA GLN A 130 29.46 5.86 8.36
C GLN A 130 28.05 5.97 8.96
N GLY A 131 26.98 5.69 8.21
CA GLY A 131 25.64 5.49 8.79
C GLY A 131 25.59 4.37 9.84
N LEU A 132 26.26 3.24 9.59
CA LEU A 132 26.39 2.15 10.58
C LEU A 132 27.26 2.56 11.78
N LYS A 133 28.34 3.31 11.54
CA LYS A 133 29.18 3.86 12.61
C LYS A 133 28.37 4.81 13.51
N TYR A 134 27.62 5.73 12.92
CA TYR A 134 26.75 6.65 13.64
C TYR A 134 25.74 5.91 14.52
N LEU A 135 25.11 4.85 14.01
CA LEU A 135 24.20 4.03 14.81
C LEU A 135 24.85 3.35 16.02
N ARG A 136 26.07 2.82 15.85
CA ARG A 136 26.81 2.19 16.95
C ARG A 136 27.13 3.21 18.05
N GLU A 137 27.42 4.44 17.66
CA GLU A 137 27.71 5.55 18.58
C GLU A 137 26.43 6.15 19.19
N ASN A 138 25.28 6.01 18.52
CA ASN A 138 24.01 6.65 18.90
C ASN A 138 22.85 5.64 18.99
N PHE A 139 23.08 4.51 19.67
CA PHE A 139 22.10 3.41 19.73
C PHE A 139 20.74 3.81 20.34
N HIS A 140 20.71 4.77 21.26
CA HIS A 140 19.47 5.29 21.86
C HIS A 140 18.44 5.81 20.84
N ILE A 141 18.88 6.22 19.64
CA ILE A 141 17.99 6.62 18.54
C ILE A 141 17.13 5.43 18.11
N VAL A 142 17.74 4.24 17.99
CA VAL A 142 17.05 2.98 17.67
C VAL A 142 16.01 2.67 18.73
N GLU A 143 16.40 2.74 20.00
CA GLU A 143 15.51 2.46 21.14
C GLU A 143 14.30 3.41 21.12
N GLY A 144 14.51 4.69 20.81
CA GLY A 144 13.43 5.66 20.63
C GLY A 144 12.44 5.27 19.53
N PHE A 145 12.93 4.86 18.35
CA PHE A 145 12.06 4.39 17.26
C PHE A 145 11.32 3.09 17.59
N VAL A 146 11.96 2.16 18.31
CA VAL A 146 11.34 0.90 18.72
C VAL A 146 10.27 1.14 19.79
N ALA A 147 10.53 2.04 20.73
CA ALA A 147 9.61 2.37 21.82
C ALA A 147 8.41 3.22 21.38
N ASP A 148 8.51 3.99 20.28
CA ASP A 148 7.43 4.85 19.80
C ASP A 148 6.23 4.03 19.29
N PRO A 149 5.07 4.08 19.98
CA PRO A 149 3.87 3.37 19.55
C PRO A 149 3.33 3.86 18.21
N GLY A 150 3.62 5.10 17.80
CA GLY A 150 3.24 5.70 16.52
C GLY A 150 3.95 5.09 15.32
N VAL A 151 5.17 4.57 15.51
CA VAL A 151 5.96 3.88 14.46
C VAL A 151 5.34 2.52 14.12
N TRP A 152 4.86 1.79 15.14
CA TRP A 152 4.34 0.43 15.00
C TRP A 152 2.82 0.35 14.94
N ALA A 153 2.12 1.42 15.30
CA ALA A 153 0.69 1.51 15.15
C ALA A 153 0.35 1.18 13.69
N LYS A 154 -0.33 0.04 13.48
CA LYS A 154 -1.05 -0.19 12.23
C LYS A 154 -1.88 1.08 12.06
N SER A 155 -1.68 1.82 10.97
CA SER A 155 -2.62 2.86 10.58
C SER A 155 -3.99 2.18 10.48
N SER A 156 -4.74 2.30 11.57
CA SER A 156 -6.05 1.68 11.78
C SER A 156 -7.10 2.47 11.01
N SER A 157 -6.68 3.39 10.14
CA SER A 157 -7.56 3.99 9.16
C SER A 157 -8.03 2.87 8.23
N SER A 158 -9.16 2.26 8.59
CA SER A 158 -10.09 1.66 7.63
C SER A 158 -10.05 2.51 6.37
N LYS A 159 -9.46 1.97 5.31
CA LYS A 159 -9.13 2.74 4.12
C LYS A 159 -10.42 3.27 3.52
N VAL A 160 -10.69 4.56 3.70
CA VAL A 160 -11.85 5.22 3.12
C VAL A 160 -11.65 5.24 1.61
N THR A 161 -12.59 4.67 0.89
CA THR A 161 -12.53 4.57 -0.57
C THR A 161 -13.28 5.73 -1.22
N VAL A 162 -12.87 6.08 -2.44
CA VAL A 162 -13.59 7.03 -3.30
C VAL A 162 -15.07 6.63 -3.46
N LYS A 163 -15.36 5.33 -3.50
CA LYS A 163 -16.72 4.81 -3.57
C LYS A 163 -17.54 5.20 -2.33
N GLN A 164 -16.98 5.02 -1.13
CA GLN A 164 -17.67 5.37 0.13
C GLN A 164 -18.02 6.85 0.20
N ILE A 165 -17.12 7.75 -0.19
CA ILE A 165 -17.41 9.19 -0.22
C ILE A 165 -18.43 9.55 -1.29
N ARG A 166 -18.37 8.89 -2.47
CA ARG A 166 -19.38 9.09 -3.51
C ARG A 166 -20.78 8.66 -3.05
N ASP A 167 -20.87 7.51 -2.39
CA ASP A 167 -22.13 6.96 -1.93
C ASP A 167 -22.70 7.85 -0.80
N LEU A 168 -21.85 8.34 0.11
CA LEU A 168 -22.20 9.34 1.13
C LEU A 168 -22.82 10.61 0.52
N PHE A 169 -22.16 11.23 -0.46
CA PHE A 169 -22.70 12.45 -1.10
C PHE A 169 -24.00 12.19 -1.86
N ASN A 170 -24.11 11.05 -2.55
CA ASN A 170 -25.34 10.67 -3.22
C ASN A 170 -26.49 10.47 -2.23
N GLU A 171 -26.23 9.85 -1.08
CA GLU A 171 -27.22 9.65 -0.02
C GLU A 171 -27.72 10.98 0.54
N LYS A 172 -26.80 11.87 0.94
CA LYS A 172 -27.13 13.21 1.46
C LYS A 172 -27.90 14.05 0.43
N TYR A 173 -27.57 13.92 -0.86
CA TYR A 173 -28.27 14.64 -1.93
C TYR A 173 -29.65 14.05 -2.23
N ALA A 174 -29.76 12.72 -2.29
CA ALA A 174 -31.03 12.04 -2.54
C ALA A 174 -32.05 12.31 -1.43
N ALA A 175 -31.60 12.56 -0.20
CA ALA A 175 -32.46 12.96 0.91
C ALA A 175 -33.22 14.27 0.65
N VAL A 176 -32.63 15.21 -0.11
CA VAL A 176 -33.24 16.52 -0.41
C VAL A 176 -33.80 16.62 -1.84
N ALA A 177 -33.18 15.94 -2.80
CA ALA A 177 -33.56 16.02 -4.22
C ALA A 177 -34.53 14.90 -4.65
N GLY A 178 -34.70 13.87 -3.83
CA GLY A 178 -35.51 12.68 -4.10
C GLY A 178 -34.67 11.41 -4.31
N LYS A 179 -35.25 10.25 -3.94
CA LYS A 179 -34.61 8.93 -4.03
C LYS A 179 -34.08 8.65 -5.44
N GLY A 180 -32.89 8.07 -5.51
CA GLY A 180 -32.26 7.65 -6.76
C GLY A 180 -31.51 8.75 -7.52
N LYS A 181 -31.59 10.02 -7.09
CA LYS A 181 -30.80 11.09 -7.69
C LYS A 181 -29.35 11.06 -7.20
N LYS A 182 -28.41 11.20 -8.14
CA LYS A 182 -26.97 11.27 -7.86
C LYS A 182 -26.54 12.72 -7.73
N MET A 183 -25.49 12.97 -6.96
CA MET A 183 -24.91 14.29 -6.76
C MET A 183 -24.43 14.89 -8.09
N PRO A 184 -24.97 16.05 -8.54
CA PRO A 184 -24.53 16.70 -9.76
C PRO A 184 -23.37 17.66 -9.46
N TYR A 185 -22.14 17.13 -9.41
CA TYR A 185 -20.93 17.90 -9.07
C TYR A 185 -20.64 19.10 -9.98
N SER A 186 -21.23 19.15 -11.18
CA SER A 186 -21.10 20.24 -12.16
C SER A 186 -22.10 21.39 -11.96
N MET A 187 -23.17 21.18 -11.19
CA MET A 187 -24.24 22.17 -11.00
C MET A 187 -24.21 22.73 -9.57
N GLN A 188 -23.05 23.20 -9.11
CA GLN A 188 -22.90 23.69 -7.73
C GLN A 188 -23.71 24.95 -7.42
N ASN A 189 -24.33 25.57 -8.43
CA ASN A 189 -25.18 26.75 -8.25
C ASN A 189 -26.62 26.41 -7.84
N SER A 190 -27.03 25.14 -7.87
CA SER A 190 -28.40 24.71 -7.52
C SER A 190 -28.55 24.16 -6.10
N PHE A 191 -27.45 24.06 -5.36
CA PHE A 191 -27.45 23.56 -3.99
C PHE A 191 -26.26 24.13 -3.21
N THR A 192 -26.35 24.13 -1.89
CA THR A 192 -25.24 24.45 -0.98
C THR A 192 -24.90 23.24 -0.13
N VAL A 193 -23.62 23.06 0.19
CA VAL A 193 -23.13 22.00 1.07
C VAL A 193 -22.47 22.63 2.29
N SER A 194 -22.91 22.21 3.47
CA SER A 194 -22.35 22.61 4.76
C SER A 194 -21.79 21.42 5.54
N GLY A 195 -20.95 21.69 6.53
CA GLY A 195 -20.35 20.66 7.40
C GLY A 195 -19.22 19.85 6.77
N LEU A 196 -18.66 20.31 5.64
CA LEU A 196 -17.38 19.80 5.15
C LEU A 196 -16.24 20.28 6.08
N PRO A 197 -15.16 19.48 6.23
CA PRO A 197 -13.98 19.89 7.00
C PRO A 197 -13.36 21.19 6.48
N ASP A 198 -12.72 21.94 7.38
CA ASP A 198 -12.14 23.26 7.09
C ASP A 198 -11.19 23.22 5.88
N GLY A 199 -11.38 24.17 4.96
CA GLY A 199 -10.59 24.28 3.74
C GLY A 199 -10.94 23.29 2.62
N LEU A 200 -11.91 22.38 2.82
CA LEU A 200 -12.39 21.48 1.77
C LEU A 200 -13.64 22.02 1.09
N GLN A 201 -13.61 22.00 -0.24
CA GLN A 201 -14.75 22.31 -1.10
C GLN A 201 -15.34 21.02 -1.67
N LEU A 202 -16.63 21.04 -2.01
CA LEU A 202 -17.25 19.94 -2.73
C LEU A 202 -16.62 19.77 -4.12
N ARG A 203 -16.13 18.57 -4.40
CA ARG A 203 -15.53 18.15 -5.67
C ARG A 203 -15.93 16.71 -5.96
N GLN A 204 -15.63 16.23 -7.17
CA GLN A 204 -15.74 14.81 -7.46
C GLN A 204 -14.88 13.99 -6.47
N PRO A 205 -15.42 12.91 -5.87
CA PRO A 205 -14.72 12.12 -4.88
C PRO A 205 -13.34 11.61 -5.32
N SER A 206 -13.15 11.38 -6.63
CA SER A 206 -11.86 10.95 -7.21
C SER A 206 -10.77 12.01 -7.17
N ARG A 207 -11.10 13.28 -6.92
CA ARG A 207 -10.15 14.39 -6.83
C ARG A 207 -9.59 14.62 -5.43
N TYR A 208 -10.09 13.90 -4.42
CA TYR A 208 -9.58 13.99 -3.05
C TYR A 208 -8.41 13.04 -2.83
N GLY A 209 -7.40 13.53 -2.11
CA GLY A 209 -6.33 12.70 -1.57
C GLY A 209 -6.82 11.79 -0.43
N THR A 210 -6.01 10.79 -0.07
CA THR A 210 -6.38 9.82 0.99
C THR A 210 -6.68 10.49 2.33
N LYS A 211 -5.93 11.53 2.71
CA LYS A 211 -6.18 12.32 3.92
C LYS A 211 -7.53 13.03 3.88
N GLN A 212 -7.82 13.69 2.76
CA GLN A 212 -9.08 14.43 2.56
C GLN A 212 -10.30 13.50 2.56
N LEU A 213 -10.20 12.32 1.94
CA LEU A 213 -11.27 11.31 1.99
C LEU A 213 -11.56 10.89 3.44
N ARG A 214 -10.51 10.75 4.26
CA ARG A 214 -10.64 10.40 5.68
C ARG A 214 -11.32 11.53 6.47
N GLU A 215 -10.87 12.76 6.31
CA GLU A 215 -11.46 13.94 6.98
C GLU A 215 -12.95 14.09 6.64
N ILE A 216 -13.32 13.93 5.36
CA ILE A 216 -14.73 13.98 4.93
C ILE A 216 -15.54 12.82 5.55
N TRP A 217 -14.96 11.63 5.64
CA TRP A 217 -15.63 10.47 6.25
C TRP A 217 -15.86 10.63 7.75
N ASP A 218 -14.88 11.20 8.44
CA ASP A 218 -14.97 11.42 9.88
C ASP A 218 -16.01 12.53 10.18
N ALA A 219 -16.16 13.52 9.30
CA ALA A 219 -17.19 14.57 9.37
C ALA A 219 -18.54 14.22 8.74
N ARG A 220 -18.76 12.97 8.27
CA ARG A 220 -19.94 12.57 7.47
C ARG A 220 -21.30 12.90 8.11
N ASP A 221 -21.36 12.91 9.44
CA ASP A 221 -22.58 13.16 10.20
C ASP A 221 -22.94 14.65 10.21
N SER A 222 -21.92 15.53 10.10
CA SER A 222 -22.07 16.99 10.01
C SER A 222 -22.41 17.47 8.60
N ILE A 223 -22.15 16.66 7.56
CA ILE A 223 -22.39 17.05 6.17
C ILE A 223 -23.89 17.11 5.88
N VAL A 224 -24.34 18.28 5.43
CA VAL A 224 -25.73 18.56 5.02
C VAL A 224 -25.75 19.22 3.65
N ILE A 225 -26.72 18.85 2.83
CA ILE A 225 -26.94 19.44 1.51
C ILE A 225 -28.29 20.13 1.52
N LEU A 226 -28.33 21.37 1.04
CA LEU A 226 -29.54 22.19 0.95
C LEU A 226 -29.74 22.59 -0.51
N LEU A 227 -30.93 22.36 -1.06
CA LEU A 227 -31.26 22.85 -2.40
C LEU A 227 -31.51 24.35 -2.35
N LEU A 228 -30.97 25.07 -3.33
CA LEU A 228 -31.25 26.48 -3.51
C LEU A 228 -32.55 26.57 -4.32
N SER A 229 -33.67 26.79 -3.64
CA SER A 229 -34.94 27.09 -4.31
C SER A 229 -34.82 28.43 -5.03
N SER A 230 -35.29 28.48 -6.28
CA SER A 230 -35.72 29.74 -6.92
C SER A 230 -37.11 30.13 -6.44
#